data_AF-A0A1X6ZX22-F1
#
_entry.id   AF-A0A1X6ZX22-F1
#
_cell.length_a   1.000
_cell.length_b   1.000
_cell.length_c   1.000
_cell.angle_alpha   90.00
_cell.angle_beta   90.00
_cell.angle_gamma   90.00
#
_symmetry.space_group_name_H-M   'P 1'
#
loop_
_entity.id
_entity.type
_entity.pdbx_description
1 polymer ?
#
loop_
_entity_poly.entity_id
_entity_poly.type
_entity_poly.pdbx_seq_one_letter_code
_entity_poly.pdbx_strand_id
1 'polypeptide(L)'
;MGGITAGPVTLSPMDLLPLFRRSGPGPTEGVMQRILPPDASNWLIITDPPDGVPVTVADMLIRAEEVFGFEDEHDLVRKAAGGANGGQPYDWAGMNIALIRRIHDQGLPATQAELIAEMQDWFADQTGGARIPDSRSIRRRITPIWHELRREGT
;
A
#
# COMPACT_ATOMS: atom_id res chain seq x y z
N MET A 1 22.67 -18.97 -18.82
CA MET A 1 23.83 -18.96 -17.92
C MET A 1 23.26 -19.02 -16.51
N GLY A 2 23.44 -20.13 -15.80
CA GLY A 2 22.90 -20.28 -14.45
C GLY A 2 23.74 -19.51 -13.43
N GLY A 3 23.09 -18.89 -12.45
CA GLY A 3 23.74 -18.17 -11.36
C GLY A 3 23.18 -18.63 -10.01
N ILE A 4 24.01 -18.63 -8.98
CA ILE A 4 23.58 -18.93 -7.61
C ILE A 4 22.96 -17.67 -7.03
N THR A 5 21.77 -17.79 -6.45
CA THR A 5 21.07 -16.70 -5.75
C THR A 5 21.09 -16.97 -4.25
N ALA A 6 21.37 -15.94 -3.44
CA ALA A 6 21.36 -16.02 -1.99
C ALA A 6 20.69 -14.76 -1.40
N GLY A 7 20.09 -14.91 -0.22
CA GLY A 7 19.34 -13.85 0.46
C GLY A 7 17.85 -13.82 0.11
N PRO A 8 17.12 -12.80 0.58
CA PRO A 8 15.69 -12.68 0.34
C PRO A 8 15.37 -12.50 -1.14
N VAL A 9 14.35 -13.22 -1.61
CA VAL A 9 13.84 -13.14 -2.98
C VAL A 9 12.33 -13.05 -2.95
N THR A 10 11.76 -12.44 -3.99
CA THR A 10 10.30 -12.44 -4.15
C THR A 10 9.85 -13.78 -4.72
N LEU A 11 8.85 -14.39 -4.09
CA LEU A 11 8.27 -15.66 -4.51
C LEU A 11 7.14 -15.44 -5.51
N SER A 12 6.97 -16.36 -6.47
CA SER A 12 5.90 -16.24 -7.45
C SER A 12 4.53 -16.49 -6.80
N PRO A 13 3.57 -15.53 -6.87
CA PRO A 13 2.24 -15.75 -6.32
C PRO A 13 1.53 -16.95 -6.92
N MET A 14 1.77 -17.23 -8.21
CA MET A 14 1.17 -18.37 -8.93
C MET A 14 1.58 -19.72 -8.34
N ASP A 15 2.83 -19.82 -7.88
CA ASP A 15 3.36 -21.04 -7.28
C ASP A 15 2.86 -21.18 -5.82
N LEU A 16 2.44 -20.07 -5.19
CA LEU A 16 1.88 -20.02 -3.83
C LEU A 16 0.37 -20.26 -3.77
N LEU A 17 -0.38 -20.01 -4.85
CA LEU A 17 -1.84 -20.17 -4.90
C LEU A 17 -2.36 -21.50 -4.31
N PRO A 18 -1.71 -22.66 -4.51
CA PRO A 18 -2.17 -23.92 -3.94
C PRO A 18 -2.26 -23.95 -2.41
N LEU A 19 -1.50 -23.10 -1.70
CA LEU A 19 -1.55 -22.96 -0.25
C LEU A 19 -2.85 -22.28 0.23
N PHE A 20 -3.45 -21.42 -0.59
CA PHE A 20 -4.59 -20.58 -0.22
C PHE A 20 -5.93 -21.17 -0.67
N ARG A 21 -6.22 -22.42 -0.27
CA ARG A 21 -7.50 -23.07 -0.63
C ARG A 21 -8.68 -22.48 0.15
N ARG A 22 -9.85 -22.46 -0.49
CA ARG A 22 -11.11 -21.99 0.11
C ARG A 22 -11.69 -22.93 1.19
N SER A 23 -11.39 -24.23 1.15
CA SER A 23 -11.94 -25.23 2.08
C SER A 23 -11.15 -26.54 2.04
N GLY A 24 -11.12 -27.27 3.17
CA GLY A 24 -10.44 -28.56 3.35
C GLY A 24 -8.97 -28.42 3.80
N PRO A 25 -8.30 -29.52 4.16
CA PRO A 25 -6.86 -29.49 4.46
C PRO A 25 -6.10 -29.15 3.17
N GLY A 26 -5.42 -28.01 3.18
CA GLY A 26 -4.52 -27.58 2.11
C GLY A 26 -3.13 -28.21 2.26
N PRO A 27 -2.31 -28.18 1.19
CA PRO A 27 -0.89 -28.48 1.33
C PRO A 27 -0.25 -27.51 2.33
N THR A 28 0.71 -28.01 3.12
CA THR A 28 1.46 -27.21 4.12
C THR A 28 2.70 -26.54 3.52
N GLU A 29 3.07 -26.93 2.30
CA GLU A 29 4.19 -26.39 1.52
C GLU A 29 3.77 -26.12 0.07
N GLY A 30 4.35 -25.09 -0.52
CA GLY A 30 4.26 -24.77 -1.94
C GLY A 30 5.61 -24.99 -2.60
N VAL A 31 5.63 -25.41 -3.86
CA VAL A 31 6.87 -25.65 -4.60
C VAL A 31 7.16 -24.46 -5.49
N MET A 32 8.23 -23.72 -5.18
CA MET A 32 8.66 -22.59 -5.99
C MET A 32 9.44 -23.06 -7.22
N GLN A 33 8.95 -22.65 -8.38
CA GLN A 33 9.64 -22.81 -9.65
C GLN A 33 10.30 -21.50 -10.09
N ARG A 34 9.82 -20.37 -9.58
CA ARG A 34 10.27 -19.05 -9.99
C ARG A 34 10.49 -18.11 -8.82
N ILE A 35 11.55 -17.33 -8.94
CA ILE A 35 11.91 -16.29 -8.00
C ILE A 35 12.24 -15.00 -8.73
N LEU A 36 12.06 -13.87 -8.07
CA LEU A 36 12.53 -12.58 -8.53
C LEU A 36 13.52 -12.02 -7.50
N PRO A 37 14.84 -12.11 -7.77
CA PRO A 37 15.85 -11.46 -6.94
C PRO A 37 15.68 -9.94 -6.89
N PRO A 38 16.18 -9.26 -5.84
CA PRO A 38 15.99 -7.82 -5.66
C PRO A 38 16.44 -6.95 -6.85
N ASP A 39 17.55 -7.31 -7.48
CA ASP A 39 18.15 -6.54 -8.59
C ASP A 39 17.73 -7.06 -9.98
N ALA A 40 16.81 -8.02 -10.04
CA ALA A 40 16.34 -8.59 -11.29
C ALA A 40 15.06 -7.91 -11.78
N SER A 41 14.99 -7.65 -13.08
CA SER A 41 13.76 -7.15 -13.73
C SER A 41 12.87 -8.27 -14.26
N ASN A 42 13.37 -9.50 -14.31
CA ASN A 42 12.68 -10.66 -14.84
C ASN A 42 12.69 -11.82 -13.84
N TRP A 43 11.60 -12.58 -13.83
CA TRP A 43 11.52 -13.84 -13.09
C TRP A 43 12.59 -14.82 -13.58
N LEU A 44 13.32 -15.39 -12.63
CA LEU A 44 14.25 -16.47 -12.87
C LEU A 44 13.58 -17.81 -12.57
N ILE A 45 13.95 -18.83 -13.33
CA ILE A 45 13.49 -20.21 -13.12
C ILE A 45 14.52 -20.92 -12.24
N ILE A 46 14.04 -21.60 -11.20
CA ILE A 46 14.86 -22.50 -10.39
C ILE A 46 15.12 -23.74 -11.23
N THR A 47 16.38 -23.99 -11.56
CA THR A 47 16.80 -25.16 -12.34
C THR A 47 17.43 -26.26 -11.50
N ASP A 48 17.81 -25.94 -10.26
CA ASP A 48 18.39 -26.86 -9.29
C ASP A 48 17.86 -26.51 -7.89
N PRO A 49 17.08 -27.41 -7.25
CA PRO A 49 16.61 -28.69 -7.79
C PRO A 49 15.67 -28.53 -9.00
N PRO A 50 15.65 -29.48 -9.96
CA PRO A 50 14.79 -29.40 -11.16
C PRO A 50 13.29 -29.35 -10.86
N ASP A 51 12.88 -29.96 -9.75
CA ASP A 51 11.49 -29.99 -9.31
C ASP A 51 11.11 -28.74 -8.50
N GLY A 52 12.02 -27.76 -8.33
CA GLY A 52 11.80 -26.55 -7.56
C GLY A 52 12.01 -26.71 -6.06
N VAL A 53 11.95 -25.60 -5.33
CA VAL A 53 12.26 -25.55 -3.90
C VAL A 53 10.96 -25.58 -3.07
N PRO A 54 10.80 -26.52 -2.12
CA PRO A 54 9.66 -26.50 -1.20
C PRO A 54 9.80 -25.33 -0.23
N VAL A 55 8.71 -24.59 -0.05
CA VAL A 55 8.62 -23.41 0.82
C VAL A 55 7.36 -23.52 1.66
N THR A 56 7.49 -23.31 2.96
CA THR A 56 6.38 -23.24 3.90
C THR A 56 6.05 -21.78 4.26
N VAL A 57 4.90 -21.56 4.89
CA VAL A 57 4.54 -20.22 5.42
C VAL A 57 5.59 -19.71 6.42
N ALA A 58 6.27 -20.60 7.15
CA ALA A 58 7.29 -20.20 8.12
C ALA A 58 8.57 -19.66 7.47
N ASP A 59 8.80 -19.97 6.20
CA ASP A 59 9.95 -19.47 5.41
C ASP A 59 9.63 -18.13 4.73
N MET A 60 8.36 -17.69 4.79
CA MET A 60 7.87 -16.50 4.11
C MET A 60 7.85 -15.30 5.05
N LEU A 61 8.28 -14.16 4.51
CA LEU A 61 8.23 -12.86 5.18
C LEU A 61 7.47 -11.89 4.28
N ILE A 62 6.65 -11.04 4.88
CA ILE A 62 6.07 -9.87 4.23
C ILE A 62 6.80 -8.66 4.78
N ARG A 63 7.25 -7.75 3.91
CA ARG A 63 7.98 -6.57 4.36
C ARG A 63 7.03 -5.60 5.08
N ALA A 64 7.55 -4.90 6.09
CA ALA A 64 6.73 -4.01 6.91
C ALA A 64 6.07 -2.91 6.06
N GLU A 65 6.79 -2.34 5.10
CA GLU A 65 6.28 -1.33 4.17
C GLU A 65 5.16 -1.87 3.26
N GLU A 66 5.19 -3.15 2.89
CA GLU A 66 4.12 -3.78 2.10
C GLU A 66 2.87 -3.99 2.95
N VAL A 67 3.04 -4.38 4.22
CA VAL A 67 1.93 -4.48 5.17
C VAL A 67 1.30 -3.10 5.39
N PHE A 68 2.11 -2.06 5.64
CA PHE A 68 1.58 -0.71 5.86
C PHE A 68 0.88 -0.14 4.63
N GLY A 69 1.45 -0.36 3.44
CA GLY A 69 0.82 0.03 2.18
C GLY A 69 -0.51 -0.68 1.96
N PHE A 70 -0.56 -1.99 2.22
CA PHE A 70 -1.79 -2.78 2.13
C PHE A 70 -2.85 -2.32 3.14
N GLU A 71 -2.46 -2.05 4.38
CA GLU A 71 -3.36 -1.57 5.44
C GLU A 71 -3.96 -0.20 5.12
N ASP A 72 -3.17 0.75 4.57
CA ASP A 72 -3.67 2.06 4.13
C ASP A 72 -4.53 1.94 2.86
N GLU A 73 -4.14 1.08 1.90
CA GLU A 73 -4.93 0.83 0.70
C GLU A 73 -6.32 0.26 1.05
N HIS A 74 -6.41 -0.60 2.06
CA HIS A 74 -7.66 -1.28 2.40
C HIS A 74 -8.36 -0.78 3.68
N ASP A 75 -7.85 0.30 4.30
CA ASP A 75 -8.39 0.88 5.55
C ASP A 75 -8.56 -0.19 6.66
N LEU A 76 -7.60 -1.13 6.73
CA LEU A 76 -7.69 -2.33 7.59
C LEU A 76 -7.25 -2.10 9.02
N VAL A 77 -6.70 -0.92 9.34
CA VAL A 77 -6.33 -0.54 10.70
C VAL A 77 -7.61 -0.36 11.52
N ARG A 78 -8.10 -1.48 12.06
CA ARG A 78 -9.33 -1.54 12.83
C ARG A 78 -9.08 -0.93 14.21
N LYS A 79 -9.71 0.23 14.44
CA LYS A 79 -10.19 0.80 15.71
C LYS A 79 -9.94 -0.12 16.92
N ALA A 80 -8.83 0.09 17.64
CA ALA A 80 -8.77 -0.36 19.01
C ALA A 80 -9.85 0.42 19.78
N ALA A 81 -10.82 -0.30 20.35
CA ALA A 81 -11.74 0.28 21.32
C ALA A 81 -10.93 0.73 22.54
N GLY A 82 -10.52 2.00 22.56
CA GLY A 82 -9.68 2.51 23.63
C GLY A 82 -9.37 3.99 23.46
N GLY A 83 -10.20 4.83 24.07
CA GLY A 83 -9.86 6.21 24.43
C GLY A 83 -9.81 7.22 23.28
N ALA A 84 -10.37 8.39 23.53
CA ALA A 84 -10.15 9.57 22.70
C ALA A 84 -8.64 9.75 22.44
N ASN A 85 -8.24 9.83 21.17
CA ASN A 85 -6.89 10.07 20.64
C ASN A 85 -6.05 8.85 20.17
N GLY A 86 -6.63 7.66 20.02
CA GLY A 86 -5.99 6.54 19.29
C GLY A 86 -6.04 6.74 17.77
N GLY A 87 -5.23 7.67 17.27
CA GLY A 87 -5.32 8.26 15.94
C GLY A 87 -4.94 7.33 14.79
N GLN A 88 -5.69 7.46 13.68
CA GLN A 88 -5.25 7.10 12.34
C GLN A 88 -3.77 7.50 12.11
N PRO A 89 -2.99 6.74 11.31
CA PRO A 89 -1.58 7.03 11.08
C PRO A 89 -1.33 8.46 10.57
N TYR A 90 -2.34 9.05 9.91
CA TYR A 90 -2.35 10.42 9.43
C TYR A 90 -3.57 11.15 9.98
N ASP A 91 -3.43 12.45 10.23
CA ASP A 91 -4.54 13.32 10.66
C ASP A 91 -5.47 13.67 9.49
N TRP A 92 -6.23 12.68 9.02
CA TRP A 92 -7.22 12.86 7.96
C TRP A 92 -8.36 13.81 8.36
N ALA A 93 -8.68 13.88 9.65
CA ALA A 93 -9.69 14.81 10.15
C ALA A 93 -9.17 16.25 10.04
N GLY A 94 -7.93 16.51 10.48
CA GLY A 94 -7.24 17.77 10.29
C GLY A 94 -7.10 18.16 8.82
N MET A 95 -6.75 17.19 7.95
CA MET A 95 -6.67 17.44 6.51
C MET A 95 -8.02 17.90 5.94
N ASN A 96 -9.14 17.27 6.33
CA ASN A 96 -10.47 17.72 5.89
C ASN A 96 -10.82 19.12 6.39
N ILE A 97 -10.46 19.46 7.64
CA ILE A 97 -10.66 20.82 8.17
C ILE A 97 -9.83 21.83 7.38
N ALA A 98 -8.56 21.52 7.10
CA ALA A 98 -7.67 22.36 6.30
C ALA A 98 -8.19 22.54 4.88
N LEU A 99 -8.65 21.46 4.25
CA LEU A 99 -9.25 21.45 2.92
C LEU A 99 -10.48 22.36 2.84
N ILE A 100 -11.43 22.22 3.78
CA ILE A 100 -12.65 23.03 3.84
C ILE A 100 -12.29 24.51 4.02
N ARG A 101 -11.42 24.82 4.98
CA ARG A 101 -10.99 26.21 5.22
C ARG A 101 -10.33 26.80 3.98
N ARG A 102 -9.42 26.06 3.34
CA ARG A 102 -8.74 26.48 2.13
C ARG A 102 -9.72 26.75 0.98
N ILE A 103 -10.70 25.88 0.76
CA ILE A 103 -11.71 26.08 -0.29
C ILE A 103 -12.63 27.26 0.03
N HIS A 104 -13.00 27.44 1.30
CA HIS A 104 -13.78 28.58 1.74
C HIS A 104 -13.04 29.92 1.51
N ASP A 105 -11.74 29.95 1.85
CA ASP A 105 -10.95 31.19 1.81
C ASP A 105 -10.45 31.54 0.40
N GLN A 106 -10.15 30.54 -0.44
CA GLN A 106 -9.49 30.72 -1.75
C GLN A 106 -10.33 30.23 -2.94
N GLY A 107 -11.47 29.59 -2.70
CA GLY A 107 -12.23 28.90 -3.74
C GLY A 107 -11.56 27.61 -4.20
N LEU A 108 -12.13 26.98 -5.24
CA LEU A 108 -11.52 25.81 -5.86
C LEU A 108 -10.28 26.23 -6.69
N PRO A 109 -9.18 25.44 -6.66
CA PRO A 109 -8.05 25.63 -7.57
C PRO A 109 -8.45 25.31 -9.01
N ALA A 110 -7.57 25.63 -9.95
CA ALA A 110 -7.76 25.35 -11.36
C ALA A 110 -7.80 23.84 -11.63
N THR A 111 -6.96 23.07 -10.90
CA THR A 111 -6.82 21.63 -11.10
C THR A 111 -6.92 20.84 -9.80
N GLN A 112 -7.36 19.58 -9.91
CA GLN A 112 -7.37 18.66 -8.76
C GLN A 112 -5.95 18.36 -8.28
N ALA A 113 -4.97 18.38 -9.18
CA ALA A 113 -3.56 18.14 -8.86
C ALA A 113 -2.99 19.22 -7.93
N GLU A 114 -3.34 20.49 -8.16
CA GLU A 114 -2.99 21.59 -7.25
C GLU A 114 -3.56 21.35 -5.85
N LEU A 115 -4.84 20.98 -5.75
CA LEU A 115 -5.47 20.70 -4.46
C LEU A 115 -4.80 19.54 -3.72
N ILE A 116 -4.37 18.50 -4.44
CA ILE A 116 -3.63 17.37 -3.86
C ILE A 116 -2.26 17.81 -3.36
N ALA A 117 -1.53 18.60 -4.16
CA ALA A 117 -0.21 19.11 -3.77
C ALA A 117 -0.29 19.98 -2.51
N GLU A 118 -1.28 20.88 -2.42
CA GLU A 118 -1.48 21.71 -1.23
C GLU A 118 -1.78 20.88 0.04
N MET A 119 -2.54 19.79 -0.09
CA MET A 119 -2.79 18.89 1.05
C MET A 119 -1.55 18.05 1.41
N GLN A 120 -0.69 17.74 0.45
CA GLN A 120 0.62 17.14 0.72
C GLN A 120 1.53 18.09 1.49
N ASP A 121 1.61 19.34 1.05
CA ASP A 121 2.37 20.39 1.72
C ASP A 121 1.86 20.62 3.14
N TRP A 122 0.54 20.64 3.32
CA TRP A 122 -0.07 20.72 4.66
C TRP A 122 0.37 19.55 5.57
N PHE A 123 0.40 18.31 5.07
CA PHE A 123 0.91 17.18 5.85
C PHE A 123 2.40 17.30 6.17
N ALA A 124 3.20 17.82 5.24
CA ALA A 124 4.61 18.08 5.46
C ALA A 124 4.81 19.08 6.59
N ASP A 125 4.06 20.18 6.59
CA ASP A 125 4.11 21.22 7.62
C ASP A 125 3.67 20.71 9.00
N GLN A 126 2.59 19.92 9.07
CA GLN A 126 2.08 19.40 10.35
C GLN A 126 3.01 18.38 11.00
N THR A 127 3.74 17.59 10.20
CA THR A 127 4.55 16.47 10.69
C THR A 127 6.06 16.75 10.66
N GLY A 128 6.48 17.96 10.28
CA GLY A 128 7.89 18.28 10.03
C GLY A 128 8.52 17.39 8.95
N GLY A 129 7.70 16.93 7.98
CA GLY A 129 8.09 16.01 6.92
C GLY A 129 8.25 14.54 7.32
N ALA A 130 8.03 14.17 8.58
CA ALA A 130 8.29 12.82 9.07
C ALA A 130 7.24 11.78 8.62
N ARG A 131 6.02 12.22 8.29
CA ARG A 131 4.90 11.29 8.03
C ARG A 131 3.90 11.88 7.03
N ILE A 132 4.28 11.87 5.75
CA ILE A 132 3.45 12.35 4.64
C ILE A 132 2.84 11.15 3.91
N PRO A 133 1.50 11.07 3.76
CA PRO A 133 0.89 10.04 2.92
C PRO A 133 1.24 10.24 1.44
N ASP A 134 1.23 9.17 0.65
CA ASP A 134 1.50 9.27 -0.77
C ASP A 134 0.37 10.01 -1.53
N SER A 135 0.71 10.55 -2.70
CA SER A 135 -0.23 11.33 -3.53
C SER A 135 -1.47 10.54 -3.95
N ARG A 136 -1.38 9.20 -4.10
CA ARG A 136 -2.52 8.35 -4.49
C ARG A 136 -3.51 8.24 -3.34
N SER A 137 -3.04 8.09 -2.10
CA SER A 137 -3.88 8.05 -0.90
C SER A 137 -4.59 9.36 -0.59
N ILE A 138 -3.93 10.50 -0.84
CA ILE A 138 -4.56 11.83 -0.73
C ILE A 138 -5.55 12.06 -1.88
N ARG A 139 -5.15 11.75 -3.13
CA ARG A 139 -6.02 11.85 -4.31
C ARG A 139 -7.32 11.08 -4.12
N ARG A 140 -7.26 9.83 -3.63
CA ARG A 140 -8.44 9.00 -3.40
C ARG A 140 -9.48 9.67 -2.50
N ARG A 141 -9.03 10.43 -1.49
CA ARG A 141 -9.89 11.16 -0.56
C ARG A 141 -10.41 12.48 -1.15
N ILE A 142 -9.60 13.17 -1.95
CA ILE A 142 -9.97 14.44 -2.59
C ILE A 142 -10.90 14.25 -3.79
N THR A 143 -10.72 13.20 -4.61
CA THR A 143 -11.52 12.95 -5.83
C THR A 143 -13.04 13.04 -5.63
N PRO A 144 -13.67 12.36 -4.65
CA PRO A 144 -15.12 12.47 -4.47
C PRO A 144 -15.57 13.89 -4.10
N ILE A 145 -14.82 14.59 -3.24
CA ILE A 145 -15.12 15.97 -2.84
C ILE A 145 -14.98 16.92 -4.04
N TRP A 146 -13.92 16.74 -4.82
CA TRP A 146 -13.66 17.51 -6.04
C TRP A 146 -14.81 17.42 -7.05
N HIS A 147 -15.29 16.20 -7.29
CA HIS A 147 -16.40 15.99 -8.21
C HIS A 147 -17.69 16.65 -7.72
N GLU A 148 -17.99 16.54 -6.42
CA GLU A 148 -19.21 17.14 -5.87
C GLU A 148 -19.18 18.67 -5.93
N LEU A 149 -18.07 19.29 -5.54
CA LEU A 149 -17.94 20.75 -5.57
C LEU A 149 -17.98 21.33 -6.98
N ARG A 150 -17.53 20.58 -8.00
CA ARG A 150 -17.65 21.00 -9.40
C ARG A 150 -19.02 20.70 -10.02
N ARG A 151 -19.80 19.79 -9.43
CA ARG A 151 -21.17 19.49 -9.85
C ARG A 151 -22.10 20.68 -9.62
N GLU A 152 -21.85 21.48 -8.59
CA GLU A 152 -22.61 22.69 -8.26
C GLU A 152 -22.18 23.93 -9.06
N GLY A 153 -21.12 23.81 -9.89
CA GLY A 153 -20.61 24.90 -10.74
C GLY A 153 -21.19 24.95 -12.16
N THR A 154 -22.27 24.20 -12.45
CA THR A 154 -23.02 24.23 -13.72
C THR A 154 -24.48 24.60 -13.46
#